data_AF-A0A1I4A4U5-F1
#
_entry.id   AF-A0A1I4A4U5-F1
#
_cell.length_a   1.000
_cell.length_b   1.000
_cell.length_c   1.000
_cell.angle_alpha   90.00
_cell.angle_beta   90.00
_cell.angle_gamma   90.00
#
_symmetry.space_group_name_H-M   'P 1'
#
loop_
_entity.id
_entity.type
_entity.pdbx_description
1 polymer ?
#
loop_
_entity_poly.entity_id
_entity_poly.type
_entity_poly.pdbx_seq_one_letter_code
_entity_poly.pdbx_strand_id
1 'polypeptide(L)'
;MLFRGRVNMHSGELTEQGLANQGRQSEIMTNVTIVDEINQDDMSRKAGLYLYVDTRLWIDNGIVHREDGPAIVSPDGSKRWFLQGKERTREVNSWFHQNAWPVERGLDTPEKLAQFKSSFLC
;
A
#
# COMPACT_ATOMS: atom_id res chain seq x y z
N MET A 1 -7.97 57.96 -36.12
CA MET A 1 -9.26 57.26 -35.94
C MET A 1 -9.19 55.90 -36.62
N LEU A 2 -9.28 54.83 -35.80
CA LEU A 2 -9.74 53.47 -36.09
C LEU A 2 -9.16 52.70 -37.31
N PHE A 3 -8.09 51.94 -37.05
CA PHE A 3 -7.82 50.67 -37.75
C PHE A 3 -8.61 49.55 -37.05
N ARG A 4 -9.44 48.80 -37.80
CA ARG A 4 -9.89 47.47 -37.37
C ARG A 4 -9.84 46.52 -38.55
N GLY A 5 -8.70 45.84 -38.67
CA GLY A 5 -8.52 44.66 -39.49
C GLY A 5 -8.30 43.43 -38.60
N ARG A 6 -8.61 42.28 -39.21
CA ARG A 6 -8.38 40.88 -38.80
C ARG A 6 -9.41 40.20 -37.87
N VAL A 7 -10.30 39.47 -38.55
CA VAL A 7 -10.67 38.07 -38.26
C VAL A 7 -9.50 37.28 -37.67
N ASN A 8 -9.75 36.59 -36.56
CA ASN A 8 -8.83 35.63 -35.95
C ASN A 8 -9.50 34.26 -35.93
N MET A 9 -8.96 33.32 -36.72
CA MET A 9 -9.12 31.88 -36.51
C MET A 9 -8.03 31.45 -35.52
N HIS A 10 -8.39 30.70 -34.48
CA HIS A 10 -7.58 29.67 -33.79
C HIS A 10 -8.59 28.88 -32.93
N SER A 11 -9.08 27.75 -33.44
CA SER A 11 -8.60 26.40 -33.08
C SER A 11 -8.70 26.16 -31.57
N GLY A 12 -9.74 25.41 -31.18
CA GLY A 12 -9.88 24.90 -29.83
C GLY A 12 -8.84 23.82 -29.55
N GLU A 13 -8.11 24.01 -28.46
CA GLU A 13 -7.39 22.96 -27.72
C GLU A 13 -7.42 23.39 -26.25
N LEU A 14 -8.32 22.77 -25.49
CA LEU A 14 -8.23 22.72 -24.03
C LEU A 14 -8.31 21.24 -23.69
N THR A 15 -7.17 20.58 -23.63
CA THR A 15 -7.10 19.21 -23.12
C THR A 15 -5.83 19.05 -22.29
N GLU A 16 -6.04 18.43 -21.14
CA GLU A 16 -5.03 17.78 -20.30
C GLU A 16 -4.13 18.66 -19.43
N GLN A 17 -4.73 19.21 -18.36
CA GLN A 17 -4.04 19.30 -17.08
C GLN A 17 -4.83 18.54 -16.02
N GLY A 18 -4.73 17.21 -16.08
CA GLY A 18 -5.06 16.33 -14.97
C GLY A 18 -3.94 16.38 -13.93
N LEU A 19 -3.86 17.49 -13.19
CA LEU A 19 -3.05 17.61 -11.98
C LEU A 19 -3.69 16.69 -10.91
N ALA A 20 -3.34 15.40 -10.95
CA ALA A 20 -3.71 14.46 -9.93
C ALA A 20 -2.96 14.80 -8.63
N ASN A 21 -3.68 15.45 -7.72
CA ASN A 21 -3.53 15.40 -6.27
C ASN A 21 -2.10 15.42 -5.71
N GLN A 22 -1.56 16.63 -5.61
CA GLN A 22 -0.66 16.93 -4.49
C GLN A 22 -1.45 16.83 -3.18
N GLY A 23 -1.17 15.79 -2.39
CA GLY A 23 -1.74 15.65 -1.06
C GLY A 23 -1.28 14.41 -0.31
N ARG A 24 -0.13 14.50 0.38
CA ARG A 24 -0.05 14.29 1.85
C ARG A 24 1.37 14.46 2.39
N GLN A 25 1.42 15.40 3.32
CA GLN A 25 2.33 15.69 4.43
C GLN A 25 3.47 14.71 4.78
N SER A 26 4.54 15.35 5.23
CA SER A 26 5.79 14.87 5.79
C SER A 26 5.66 14.13 7.14
N GLU A 27 6.75 13.42 7.48
CA GLU A 27 7.22 13.02 8.83
C GLU A 27 6.94 11.58 9.32
N ILE A 28 7.99 10.73 9.21
CA ILE A 28 8.26 9.45 9.90
C ILE A 28 7.32 8.26 9.61
N MET A 29 7.06 7.86 8.35
CA MET A 29 5.90 6.99 8.11
C MET A 29 6.16 5.88 7.09
N THR A 30 5.89 4.65 7.51
CA THR A 30 5.79 3.46 6.66
C THR A 30 5.06 3.78 5.35
N ASN A 31 5.72 3.58 4.20
CA ASN A 31 5.18 3.92 2.88
C ASN A 31 4.13 2.88 2.48
N VAL A 32 2.89 3.07 2.94
CA VAL A 32 1.75 2.32 2.42
C VAL A 32 1.52 2.73 0.97
N THR A 33 1.60 1.77 0.07
CA THR A 33 1.30 1.91 -1.35
C THR A 33 -0.07 1.30 -1.61
N ILE A 34 -0.95 2.04 -2.27
CA ILE A 34 -2.23 1.51 -2.74
C ILE A 34 -2.04 1.04 -4.18
N VAL A 35 -2.45 -0.19 -4.45
CA VAL A 35 -2.39 -0.73 -5.81
C VAL A 35 -3.48 -0.10 -6.66
N ASP A 36 -3.09 0.48 -7.79
CA ASP A 36 -4.00 0.99 -8.83
C ASP A 36 -3.72 0.27 -10.15
N GLU A 37 -4.53 0.55 -11.18
CA GLU A 37 -4.40 -0.09 -12.50
C GLU A 37 -3.04 0.17 -13.18
N ILE A 38 -2.37 1.28 -12.84
CA ILE A 38 -1.09 1.69 -13.46
C ILE A 38 0.07 0.96 -12.80
N ASN A 39 0.04 0.82 -11.48
CA ASN A 39 1.15 0.29 -10.68
C ASN A 39 1.00 -1.21 -10.34
N GLN A 40 -0.14 -1.83 -10.66
CA GLN A 40 -0.48 -3.21 -10.30
C GLN A 40 0.58 -4.22 -10.69
N ASP A 41 1.08 -4.10 -11.92
CA ASP A 41 2.11 -4.99 -12.47
C ASP A 41 3.40 -4.91 -11.67
N ASP A 42 3.88 -3.70 -11.38
CA ASP A 42 5.13 -3.48 -10.66
C ASP A 42 5.01 -3.88 -9.19
N MET A 43 3.86 -3.59 -8.56
CA MET A 43 3.60 -4.00 -7.18
C MET A 43 3.43 -5.51 -7.07
N SER A 44 2.80 -6.16 -8.04
CA SER A 44 2.68 -7.63 -8.08
C SER A 44 4.03 -8.31 -8.25
N ARG A 45 4.90 -7.79 -9.13
CA ARG A 45 6.28 -8.28 -9.28
C ARG A 45 7.08 -8.08 -8.00
N LYS A 46 6.96 -6.92 -7.34
CA LYS A 46 7.65 -6.64 -6.09
C LYS A 46 7.18 -7.52 -4.94
N ALA A 47 5.89 -7.79 -4.84
CA ALA A 47 5.34 -8.68 -3.82
C ALA A 47 5.56 -10.17 -4.13
N GLY A 48 5.83 -10.52 -5.40
CA GLY A 48 5.91 -11.92 -5.84
C GLY A 48 4.56 -12.62 -5.88
N LEU A 49 3.46 -11.87 -5.93
CA LEU A 49 2.09 -12.38 -6.02
C LEU A 49 1.20 -11.40 -6.78
N TYR A 50 0.17 -11.90 -7.45
CA TYR A 50 -0.81 -11.05 -8.12
C TYR A 50 -1.61 -10.26 -7.08
N LEU A 51 -1.53 -8.93 -7.15
CA LEU A 51 -2.28 -8.01 -6.30
C LEU A 51 -3.50 -7.50 -7.05
N TYR A 52 -4.60 -7.29 -6.33
CA TYR A 52 -5.78 -6.63 -6.87
C TYR A 52 -5.64 -5.12 -6.74
N VAL A 53 -6.35 -4.38 -7.60
CA VAL A 53 -6.59 -2.94 -7.39
C VAL A 53 -7.18 -2.72 -5.99
N ASP A 54 -6.85 -1.59 -5.38
CA ASP A 54 -7.16 -1.21 -4.00
C ASP A 54 -6.46 -2.05 -2.92
N THR A 55 -5.54 -2.95 -3.30
CA THR A 55 -4.71 -3.65 -2.32
C THR A 55 -3.77 -2.67 -1.62
N ARG A 56 -3.78 -2.68 -0.29
CA ARG A 56 -2.80 -1.95 0.53
C ARG A 56 -1.54 -2.79 0.68
N LEU A 57 -0.40 -2.23 0.30
CA LEU A 57 0.91 -2.86 0.35
C LEU A 57 1.86 -2.02 1.20
N TRP A 58 2.51 -2.62 2.19
CA TRP A 58 3.51 -1.95 3.02
C TRP A 58 4.91 -2.32 2.54
N ILE A 59 5.67 -1.31 2.13
CA ILE A 59 7.03 -1.45 1.64
C ILE A 59 7.97 -0.68 2.57
N ASP A 60 8.98 -1.38 3.07
CA ASP A 60 10.09 -0.79 3.81
C ASP A 60 11.39 -1.11 3.09
N ASN A 61 12.27 -0.12 2.92
CA ASN A 61 13.57 -0.28 2.24
C ASN A 61 13.51 -1.02 0.88
N GLY A 62 12.41 -0.82 0.14
CA GLY A 62 12.20 -1.43 -1.18
C GLY A 62 11.65 -2.86 -1.18
N ILE A 63 11.50 -3.49 -0.01
CA ILE A 63 10.95 -4.84 0.16
C ILE A 63 9.58 -4.80 0.86
N VAL A 64 8.72 -5.79 0.60
CA VAL A 64 7.43 -5.89 1.29
C VAL A 64 7.68 -6.29 2.74
N HIS A 65 7.29 -5.43 3.67
CA HIS A 65 7.58 -5.62 5.08
C HIS A 65 6.63 -4.83 5.98
N ARG A 66 6.18 -5.48 7.06
CA ARG A 66 5.45 -4.82 8.13
C ARG A 66 5.55 -5.60 9.44
N GLU A 67 5.90 -4.93 10.54
CA GLU A 67 6.07 -5.54 11.87
C GLU A 67 4.83 -5.42 12.77
N ASP A 68 3.99 -4.42 12.52
CA ASP A 68 2.82 -4.08 13.35
C ASP A 68 1.51 -4.70 12.83
N GLY A 69 1.57 -5.43 11.72
CA GLY A 69 0.38 -5.97 11.07
C GLY A 69 0.68 -6.68 9.76
N PRO A 70 -0.37 -7.10 9.03
CA PRO A 70 -0.21 -7.66 7.70
C PRO A 70 0.36 -6.63 6.74
N ALA A 71 1.37 -7.04 5.97
CA ALA A 71 2.04 -6.20 4.97
C ALA A 71 1.26 -6.10 3.66
N ILE A 72 0.24 -6.95 3.46
CA ILE A 72 -0.67 -6.87 2.31
C ILE A 72 -2.09 -7.04 2.83
N VAL A 73 -2.97 -6.11 2.46
CA VAL A 73 -4.41 -6.19 2.76
C VAL A 73 -5.19 -5.95 1.47
N SER A 74 -5.78 -7.02 0.95
CA SER A 74 -6.59 -7.01 -0.27
C SER A 74 -8.00 -6.45 -0.01
N PRO A 75 -8.71 -5.99 -1.06
CA PRO A 75 -10.04 -5.39 -0.92
C PRO A 75 -11.10 -6.39 -0.44
N ASP A 76 -10.91 -7.69 -0.66
CA ASP A 76 -11.73 -8.79 -0.16
C ASP A 76 -11.55 -9.05 1.35
N GLY A 77 -10.61 -8.36 2.01
CA GLY A 77 -10.25 -8.55 3.41
C GLY A 77 -9.17 -9.60 3.64
N SER A 78 -8.63 -10.23 2.59
CA SER A 78 -7.50 -11.14 2.68
C SER A 78 -6.25 -10.41 3.20
N LYS A 79 -5.58 -10.99 4.20
CA LYS A 79 -4.41 -10.42 4.87
C LYS A 79 -3.21 -11.34 4.68
N ARG A 80 -2.08 -10.79 4.25
CA ARG A 80 -0.80 -11.52 4.21
C ARG A 80 0.28 -10.82 5.02
N TRP A 81 1.10 -11.63 5.68
CA TRP A 81 2.19 -11.17 6.54
C TRP A 81 3.52 -11.33 5.81
N PHE A 82 4.29 -10.25 5.74
CA PHE A 82 5.65 -10.27 5.20
C PHE A 82 6.62 -9.60 6.18
N LEU A 83 7.68 -10.32 6.51
CA LEU A 83 8.76 -9.84 7.38
C LEU A 83 10.06 -9.91 6.61
N GLN A 84 10.75 -8.77 6.47
CA GLN A 84 11.99 -8.65 5.69
C GLN A 84 11.87 -9.28 4.29
N GLY A 85 10.77 -9.01 3.58
CA GLY A 85 10.52 -9.52 2.23
C GLY A 85 10.10 -10.99 2.16
N LYS A 86 10.00 -11.71 3.28
CA LYS A 86 9.61 -13.13 3.31
C LYS A 86 8.15 -13.30 3.73
N GLU A 87 7.40 -14.12 3.01
CA GLU A 87 6.04 -14.48 3.40
C GLU A 87 6.06 -15.29 4.70
N ARG A 88 5.28 -14.85 5.69
CA ARG A 88 5.16 -15.46 7.02
C ARG A 88 3.72 -15.74 7.43
N THR A 89 2.76 -15.55 6.51
CA THR A 89 1.32 -15.69 6.76
C THR A 89 0.97 -16.99 7.49
N ARG A 90 1.52 -18.13 7.06
CA ARG A 90 1.24 -19.44 7.68
C ARG A 90 1.77 -19.55 9.11
N GLU A 91 2.99 -19.09 9.35
CA GLU A 91 3.64 -19.14 10.66
C GLU A 91 2.91 -18.21 11.65
N VAL A 92 2.60 -17.00 11.21
CA VAL A 92 1.87 -16.02 12.01
C VAL A 92 0.46 -16.52 12.35
N ASN A 93 -0.27 -17.09 11.39
CA ASN A 93 -1.58 -17.68 11.66
C ASN A 93 -1.48 -18.85 12.65
N SER A 94 -0.48 -19.72 12.50
CA SER A 94 -0.25 -20.84 13.44
C SER A 94 0.03 -20.32 14.85
N TRP A 95 0.78 -19.24 14.97
CA TRP A 95 1.06 -18.59 16.25
C TRP A 95 -0.18 -17.95 16.89
N PHE A 96 -1.04 -17.29 16.10
CA PHE A 96 -2.34 -16.81 16.60
C PHE A 96 -3.20 -17.97 17.15
N HIS A 97 -3.23 -19.10 16.46
CA HIS A 97 -3.95 -20.29 16.94
C HIS A 97 -3.35 -20.89 18.22
N GLN A 98 -2.01 -20.95 18.34
CA GLN A 98 -1.33 -21.45 19.53
C GLN A 98 -1.61 -20.59 20.77
N ASN A 99 -1.72 -19.27 20.60
CA ASN A 99 -2.05 -18.33 21.67
C ASN A 99 -3.56 -18.19 21.92
N ALA A 100 -4.40 -18.93 21.17
CA ALA A 100 -5.87 -18.84 21.21
C ALA A 100 -6.38 -17.40 20.96
N TRP A 101 -5.75 -16.66 20.04
CA TRP A 101 -6.12 -15.29 19.70
C TRP A 101 -6.92 -15.21 18.39
N PRO A 102 -7.92 -14.32 18.31
CA PRO A 102 -8.68 -14.10 17.08
C PRO A 102 -7.83 -13.37 16.03
N VAL A 103 -7.70 -13.97 14.85
CA VAL A 103 -6.91 -13.44 13.72
C VAL A 103 -7.49 -12.13 13.19
N GLU A 104 -8.80 -11.92 13.37
CA GLU A 104 -9.53 -10.73 12.94
C GLU A 104 -9.08 -9.48 13.70
N ARG A 105 -8.84 -9.62 15.02
CA ARG A 105 -8.35 -8.52 15.87
C ARG A 105 -6.87 -8.22 15.62
N GLY A 106 -6.09 -9.23 15.22
CA GLY A 106 -4.67 -9.07 14.92
C GLY A 106 -3.84 -8.65 16.15
N LEU A 107 -2.89 -7.72 15.95
CA LEU A 107 -2.01 -7.18 16.99
C LEU A 107 -2.59 -5.89 17.58
N ASP A 108 -3.77 -5.98 18.19
CA ASP A 108 -4.54 -4.85 18.72
C ASP A 108 -4.00 -4.27 20.04
N THR A 109 -3.16 -5.01 20.78
CA THR A 109 -2.57 -4.56 22.05
C THR A 109 -1.04 -4.50 21.97
N PRO A 110 -0.39 -3.58 22.71
CA PRO A 110 1.07 -3.47 22.72
C PRO A 110 1.75 -4.72 23.26
N GLU A 111 1.10 -5.48 24.15
CA GLU A 111 1.61 -6.75 24.66
C GLU A 111 1.69 -7.80 23.56
N LYS A 112 0.64 -7.93 22.73
CA LYS A 112 0.64 -8.85 21.59
C LYS A 112 1.69 -8.46 20.57
N LEU A 113 1.81 -7.15 20.30
CA LEU A 113 2.84 -6.63 19.42
C LEU A 113 4.23 -6.97 19.96
N ALA A 114 4.50 -6.76 21.24
CA ALA A 114 5.79 -7.09 21.86
C ALA A 114 6.11 -8.59 21.75
N GLN A 115 5.14 -9.47 22.02
CA GLN A 115 5.31 -10.92 21.87
C GLN A 115 5.56 -11.32 20.41
N PHE A 116 4.86 -10.69 19.46
CA PHE A 116 5.07 -10.90 18.03
C PHE A 116 6.50 -10.50 17.63
N LYS A 117 6.95 -9.31 18.03
CA LYS A 117 8.31 -8.84 17.76
C LYS A 117 9.35 -9.78 18.33
N SER A 118 9.16 -10.25 19.57
CA SER A 118 10.06 -11.24 20.19
C SER A 118 10.07 -12.60 19.49
N SER A 119 8.99 -12.99 18.79
CA SER A 119 8.88 -14.30 18.15
C SER A 119 9.38 -14.31 16.71
N PHE A 120 9.26 -13.18 16.01
CA PHE A 120 9.47 -13.12 14.56
C PHE A 120 10.55 -12.13 14.10
N LEU A 121 11.01 -11.23 14.98
CA LEU A 121 12.00 -10.18 14.65
C LEU A 121 13.24 -10.21 15.54
N CYS A 122 13.26 -11.08 16.56
CA CYS A 122 14.37 -11.28 17.48
C CYS A 122 15.26 -12.46 17.05
#